data_AF-A0A1K1MN92-F1
#
_entry.id   AF-A0A1K1MN92-F1
#
_cell.length_a   1.000
_cell.length_b   1.000
_cell.length_c   1.000
_cell.angle_alpha   90.00
_cell.angle_beta   90.00
_cell.angle_gamma   90.00
#
_symmetry.space_group_name_H-M   'P 1'
#
loop_
_entity.id
_entity.type
_entity.pdbx_description
1 polymer ?
#
loop_
_entity_poly.entity_id
_entity_poly.type
_entity_poly.pdbx_seq_one_letter_code
_entity_poly.pdbx_strand_id
1 'polypeptide(L)'
;MSELRLKENIDPQVQNLMIDTFELVGANKGNLAVTDLLKGEATLEKVFFMVKESGFYEDNDTLPLLKALNIEFAENNTTIEDALHKAWSTMVETMNKATSQEDFNAKFALFVPLILKKMKELES
;
A
#
# COMPACT_ATOMS: atom_id res chain seq x y z
N MET A 1 0.33 -10.94 19.77
CA MET A 1 0.40 -10.75 18.30
C MET A 1 1.68 -10.00 18.05
N SER A 2 2.54 -10.48 17.15
CA SER A 2 3.72 -9.69 16.76
C SER A 2 3.24 -8.35 16.22
N GLU A 3 3.89 -7.27 16.63
CA GLU A 3 3.63 -5.96 16.06
C GLU A 3 4.15 -5.97 14.62
N LEU A 4 3.29 -5.59 13.67
CA LEU A 4 3.68 -5.46 12.27
C LEU A 4 4.70 -4.31 12.19
N ARG A 5 5.95 -4.63 11.88
CA ARG A 5 7.05 -3.65 11.90
C ARG A 5 8.04 -3.92 10.77
N LEU A 6 8.49 -2.85 10.12
CA LEU A 6 9.57 -2.90 9.13
C LEU A 6 10.92 -3.02 9.82
N LYS A 7 11.94 -3.50 9.10
CA LYS A 7 13.32 -3.47 9.60
C LYS A 7 13.76 -2.02 9.81
N GLU A 8 14.47 -1.77 10.92
CA GLU A 8 14.84 -0.40 11.35
C GLU A 8 15.66 0.36 10.30
N ASN A 9 16.42 -0.34 9.46
CA ASN A 9 17.23 0.27 8.41
C ASN A 9 16.43 0.71 7.17
N ILE A 10 15.22 0.20 6.97
CA ILE A 10 14.36 0.58 5.84
C ILE A 10 13.16 1.45 6.26
N ASP A 11 12.78 1.41 7.53
CA ASP A 11 11.58 2.11 8.02
C ASP A 11 11.56 3.62 7.69
N PRO A 12 12.64 4.40 7.93
CA PRO A 12 12.67 5.82 7.55
C PRO A 12 12.59 6.05 6.04
N GLN A 13 13.11 5.11 5.24
CA GLN A 13 13.09 5.21 3.78
C GLN A 13 11.67 4.97 3.24
N VAL A 14 10.97 3.97 3.80
CA VAL A 14 9.56 3.72 3.47
C VAL A 14 8.69 4.90 3.89
N GLN A 15 8.95 5.51 5.05
CA GLN A 15 8.25 6.71 5.48
C GLN A 15 8.39 7.88 4.48
N ASN A 16 9.60 8.14 3.99
CA ASN A 16 9.83 9.20 3.01
C ASN A 16 9.10 8.90 1.68
N LEU A 17 9.22 7.67 1.16
CA LEU A 17 8.55 7.28 -0.08
C LEU A 17 7.02 7.30 0.05
N MET A 18 6.50 6.99 1.22
CA MET A 18 5.08 7.11 1.52
C MET A 18 4.62 8.56 1.44
N ILE A 19 5.34 9.49 2.06
CA ILE A 19 5.06 10.94 1.97
C ILE A 19 5.08 11.39 0.50
N ASP A 20 6.14 11.05 -0.23
CA ASP A 20 6.28 11.35 -1.65
C ASP A 20 5.09 10.80 -2.47
N THR A 21 4.64 9.58 -2.14
CA THR A 21 3.47 8.98 -2.79
C THR A 21 2.24 9.85 -2.55
N PHE A 22 1.88 10.13 -1.30
CA PHE A 22 0.70 10.93 -0.97
C PHE A 22 0.73 12.34 -1.59
N GLU A 23 1.90 12.97 -1.67
CA GLU A 23 2.09 14.25 -2.34
C GLU A 23 1.86 14.15 -3.85
N LEU A 24 2.43 13.13 -4.51
CA LEU A 24 2.27 12.89 -5.95
C LEU A 24 0.83 12.59 -6.34
N VAL A 25 0.14 11.75 -5.54
CA VAL A 25 -1.27 11.42 -5.77
C VAL A 25 -2.15 12.64 -5.51
N GLY A 26 -1.66 13.61 -4.74
CA GLY A 26 -2.43 14.78 -4.33
C GLY A 26 -3.56 14.42 -3.37
N ALA A 27 -3.27 13.57 -2.38
CA ALA A 27 -4.25 13.10 -1.39
C ALA A 27 -4.99 14.22 -0.63
N ASN A 28 -4.49 15.46 -0.73
CA ASN A 28 -5.13 16.67 -0.20
C ASN A 28 -6.30 17.21 -1.07
N LYS A 29 -6.57 16.62 -2.25
CA LYS A 29 -7.53 17.16 -3.24
C LYS A 29 -8.97 16.65 -3.08
N GLY A 30 -9.27 15.83 -2.07
CA GLY A 30 -10.63 15.37 -1.73
C GLY A 30 -11.17 14.27 -2.66
N ASN A 31 -11.25 14.54 -3.97
CA ASN A 31 -11.66 13.55 -4.98
C ASN A 31 -10.47 13.20 -5.86
N LEU A 32 -9.75 12.14 -5.50
CA LEU A 32 -8.68 11.57 -6.32
C LEU A 32 -9.29 10.91 -7.56
N ALA A 33 -8.84 11.26 -8.76
CA ALA A 33 -9.17 10.51 -9.96
C ALA A 33 -8.25 9.27 -10.08
N VAL A 34 -8.66 8.27 -10.85
CA VAL A 34 -7.81 7.11 -11.21
C VAL A 34 -6.47 7.57 -11.77
N THR A 35 -6.46 8.58 -12.64
CA THR A 35 -5.24 9.16 -13.21
C THR A 35 -4.35 9.85 -12.20
N ASP A 36 -4.89 10.28 -11.05
CA ASP A 36 -4.08 10.76 -9.93
C ASP A 36 -3.46 9.60 -9.18
N LEU A 37 -4.22 8.52 -8.91
CA LEU A 37 -3.73 7.29 -8.27
C LEU A 37 -2.52 6.72 -9.00
N LEU A 38 -2.58 6.63 -10.33
CA LEU A 38 -1.51 6.09 -11.16
C LEU A 38 -0.20 6.89 -11.08
N LYS A 39 -0.22 8.18 -10.72
CA LYS A 39 1.03 8.97 -10.57
C LYS A 39 1.94 8.43 -9.47
N GLY A 40 1.39 7.74 -8.48
CA GLY A 40 2.13 7.16 -7.37
C GLY A 40 2.86 5.86 -7.72
N GLU A 41 2.60 5.26 -8.88
CA GLU A 41 3.08 3.90 -9.22
C GLU A 41 4.61 3.78 -9.08
N ALA A 42 5.37 4.67 -9.70
CA ALA A 42 6.83 4.61 -9.66
C ALA A 42 7.41 4.68 -8.23
N THR A 43 6.74 5.38 -7.32
CA THR A 43 7.15 5.46 -5.91
C THR A 43 6.74 4.21 -5.14
N LEU A 44 5.54 3.69 -5.40
CA LEU A 44 5.06 2.42 -4.85
C LEU A 44 5.94 1.23 -5.29
N GLU A 45 6.41 1.21 -6.54
CA GLU A 45 7.35 0.17 -7.01
C GLU A 45 8.67 0.19 -6.24
N LYS A 46 9.22 1.39 -5.97
CA LYS A 46 10.44 1.52 -5.15
C LYS A 46 10.22 0.97 -3.74
N VAL A 47 9.09 1.29 -3.13
CA VAL A 47 8.71 0.75 -1.80
C VAL A 47 8.62 -0.77 -1.87
N PHE A 48 7.93 -1.31 -2.88
CA PHE A 48 7.77 -2.75 -3.05
C PHE A 48 9.11 -3.48 -3.11
N PHE A 49 10.03 -3.05 -3.98
CA PHE A 49 11.33 -3.71 -4.10
C PHE A 49 12.16 -3.62 -2.82
N MET A 50 12.21 -2.44 -2.19
CA MET A 50 12.93 -2.23 -0.93
C MET A 50 12.37 -3.12 0.20
N VAL A 51 11.06 -3.15 0.36
CA VAL A 51 10.38 -3.95 1.39
C VAL A 51 10.53 -5.45 1.09
N LYS A 52 10.42 -5.86 -0.18
CA LYS A 52 10.63 -7.25 -0.61
C LYS A 52 12.04 -7.73 -0.30
N GLU A 53 13.08 -6.97 -0.63
CA GLU A 53 14.48 -7.31 -0.35
C GLU A 53 14.77 -7.45 1.14
N SER A 54 13.97 -6.79 1.98
CA SER A 54 14.07 -6.91 3.43
C SER A 54 13.48 -8.22 3.98
N GLY A 55 12.70 -8.97 3.20
CA GLY A 55 12.01 -10.20 3.63
C GLY A 55 10.68 -9.96 4.34
N PHE A 56 10.22 -8.72 4.50
CA PHE A 56 8.98 -8.39 5.22
C PHE A 56 7.73 -9.12 4.72
N TYR A 57 7.60 -9.30 3.40
CA TYR A 57 6.46 -10.02 2.80
C TYR A 57 6.52 -11.55 2.97
N GLU A 58 7.69 -12.06 3.35
CA GLU A 58 7.94 -13.48 3.60
C GLU A 58 7.81 -13.82 5.09
N ASP A 59 7.66 -12.81 5.97
CA ASP A 59 7.39 -13.02 7.39
C ASP A 59 6.05 -13.74 7.59
N ASN A 60 6.05 -14.67 8.55
CA ASN A 60 4.91 -15.56 8.84
C ASN A 60 3.62 -14.81 9.21
N ASP A 61 3.73 -13.59 9.74
CA ASP A 61 2.58 -12.77 10.12
C ASP A 61 2.07 -11.90 8.94
N THR A 62 2.96 -11.51 8.01
CA THR A 62 2.64 -10.63 6.87
C THR A 62 1.98 -11.39 5.72
N LEU A 63 2.47 -12.60 5.40
CA LEU A 63 1.98 -13.37 4.26
C LEU A 63 0.49 -13.76 4.38
N PRO A 64 -0.04 -14.20 5.54
CA PRO A 64 -1.46 -14.46 5.72
C PRO A 64 -2.31 -13.18 5.56
N LEU A 65 -1.83 -12.05 6.07
CA LEU A 65 -2.52 -10.76 5.95
C LEU A 65 -2.63 -10.32 4.48
N LEU A 66 -1.52 -10.41 3.72
CA LEU A 66 -1.52 -10.14 2.28
C LEU A 66 -2.53 -11.00 1.53
N LYS A 67 -2.59 -12.30 1.84
CA LYS A 67 -3.54 -13.22 1.22
C LYS A 67 -4.99 -12.84 1.55
N ALA A 68 -5.27 -12.55 2.83
CA ALA A 68 -6.61 -12.14 3.27
C ALA A 68 -7.06 -10.85 2.57
N LEU A 69 -6.21 -9.83 2.54
CA LEU A 69 -6.49 -8.56 1.85
C LEU A 69 -6.67 -8.77 0.34
N ASN A 70 -5.85 -9.60 -0.30
CA ASN A 70 -6.01 -9.89 -1.73
C ASN A 70 -7.33 -10.61 -2.06
N ILE A 71 -7.86 -11.45 -1.16
CA ILE A 71 -9.20 -12.05 -1.32
C ILE A 71 -10.27 -10.97 -1.18
N GLU A 72 -10.19 -10.13 -0.14
CA GLU A 72 -11.13 -9.02 0.08
C GLU A 72 -11.19 -8.04 -1.10
N PHE A 73 -10.05 -7.77 -1.74
CA PHE A 73 -9.98 -6.92 -2.93
C PHE A 73 -10.34 -7.63 -4.25
N ALA A 74 -10.36 -8.96 -4.27
CA ALA A 74 -10.87 -9.73 -5.40
C ALA A 74 -12.41 -9.83 -5.37
N GLU A 75 -13.00 -9.75 -4.17
CA GLU A 75 -14.43 -9.84 -3.96
C GLU A 75 -15.11 -8.46 -4.04
N ASN A 76 -16.30 -8.41 -4.67
CA ASN A 76 -17.22 -7.28 -4.64
C ASN A 76 -16.72 -5.96 -5.29
N ASN A 77 -16.07 -6.02 -6.45
CA ASN A 77 -15.78 -4.83 -7.27
C ASN A 77 -16.46 -4.93 -8.64
N THR A 78 -17.09 -3.84 -9.08
CA THR A 78 -17.81 -3.77 -10.37
C THR A 78 -16.86 -3.50 -11.53
N THR A 79 -15.77 -2.76 -11.30
CA THR A 79 -14.73 -2.43 -12.29
C THR A 79 -13.31 -2.47 -11.67
N ILE A 80 -12.27 -2.46 -12.51
CA ILE A 80 -10.87 -2.38 -12.07
C ILE A 80 -10.57 -1.03 -11.41
N GLU A 81 -11.16 0.05 -11.93
CA GLU A 81 -11.06 1.40 -11.35
C GLU A 81 -11.66 1.47 -9.94
N ASP A 82 -12.84 0.89 -9.75
CA ASP A 82 -13.47 0.77 -8.42
C ASP A 82 -12.60 -0.03 -7.46
N ALA A 83 -11.98 -1.11 -7.94
CA ALA A 83 -11.07 -1.93 -7.14
C ALA A 83 -9.82 -1.15 -6.71
N LEU A 84 -9.25 -0.33 -7.60
CA LEU A 84 -8.11 0.53 -7.28
C LEU A 84 -8.48 1.62 -6.26
N HIS A 85 -9.63 2.28 -6.44
CA HIS A 85 -10.14 3.26 -5.48
C HIS A 85 -10.42 2.66 -4.11
N LYS A 86 -11.01 1.46 -4.08
CA LYS A 86 -11.27 0.72 -2.85
C LYS A 86 -9.95 0.35 -2.16
N ALA A 87 -8.98 -0.22 -2.88
CA ALA A 87 -7.67 -0.58 -2.34
C ALA A 87 -6.95 0.63 -1.72
N TRP A 88 -6.97 1.77 -2.42
CA TRP A 88 -6.39 3.02 -1.92
C TRP A 88 -7.10 3.54 -0.67
N SER A 89 -8.44 3.61 -0.69
CA SER A 89 -9.24 4.09 0.44
C SER A 89 -9.06 3.20 1.68
N THR A 90 -9.11 1.88 1.51
CA THR A 90 -8.89 0.92 2.61
C THR A 90 -7.47 1.01 3.17
N MET A 91 -6.46 1.24 2.33
CA MET A 91 -5.09 1.49 2.80
C MET A 91 -5.07 2.71 3.73
N VAL A 92 -5.60 3.85 3.27
CA VAL A 92 -5.61 5.10 4.04
C VAL A 92 -6.37 4.93 5.36
N GLU A 93 -7.54 4.30 5.34
CA GLU A 93 -8.31 3.99 6.55
C GLU A 93 -7.56 3.08 7.53
N THR A 94 -6.82 2.10 7.01
CA THR A 94 -6.03 1.17 7.84
C THR A 94 -4.84 1.88 8.46
N MET A 95 -4.15 2.73 7.69
CA MET A 95 -3.05 3.56 8.16
C MET A 95 -3.50 4.55 9.25
N ASN A 96 -4.67 5.18 9.08
CA ASN A 96 -5.22 6.11 10.09
C ASN A 96 -5.59 5.43 11.43
N LYS A 97 -5.67 4.10 11.47
CA LYS A 97 -5.86 3.32 12.71
C LYS A 97 -4.55 2.88 13.33
N ALA A 98 -3.40 3.31 12.80
CA ALA A 98 -2.11 2.96 13.36
C ALA A 98 -1.86 3.63 14.71
N THR A 99 -1.17 2.91 15.60
CA THR A 99 -0.89 3.39 16.97
C THR A 99 0.53 3.93 17.14
N SER A 100 1.41 3.73 16.15
CA SER A 100 2.76 4.28 16.10
C SER A 100 3.18 4.56 14.64
N GLN A 101 4.30 5.27 14.47
CA GLN A 101 4.85 5.54 13.14
C GLN A 101 5.31 4.25 12.44
N GLU A 102 5.91 3.32 13.18
CA GLU A 102 6.38 2.04 12.66
C GLU A 102 5.20 1.16 12.19
N ASP A 103 4.11 1.13 12.96
CA ASP A 103 2.87 0.46 12.56
C ASP A 103 2.24 1.13 11.32
N PHE A 104 2.29 2.46 11.24
CA PHE A 104 1.82 3.22 10.08
C PHE A 104 2.62 2.86 8.81
N ASN A 105 3.94 2.85 8.91
CA ASN A 105 4.85 2.52 7.81
C ASN A 105 4.69 1.05 7.36
N ALA A 106 4.54 0.13 8.32
CA ALA A 106 4.36 -1.30 8.02
C ALA A 106 3.01 -1.58 7.36
N LYS A 107 1.94 -0.90 7.80
CA LYS A 107 0.62 -0.97 7.14
C LYS A 107 0.67 -0.41 5.73
N PHE A 108 1.33 0.72 5.50
CA PHE A 108 1.54 1.23 4.15
C PHE A 108 2.24 0.18 3.27
N ALA A 109 3.38 -0.35 3.74
CA ALA A 109 4.14 -1.37 3.04
C ALA A 109 3.33 -2.63 2.71
N LEU A 110 2.43 -3.05 3.62
CA LEU A 110 1.53 -4.20 3.43
C LEU A 110 0.58 -4.03 2.23
N PHE A 111 0.08 -2.82 2.00
CA PHE A 111 -0.90 -2.54 0.95
C PHE A 111 -0.28 -2.26 -0.43
N VAL A 112 0.97 -1.80 -0.46
CA VAL A 112 1.72 -1.51 -1.70
C VAL A 112 1.58 -2.58 -2.80
N PRO A 113 1.84 -3.89 -2.56
CA PRO A 113 1.73 -4.90 -3.62
C PRO A 113 0.30 -5.08 -4.15
N LEU A 114 -0.71 -4.81 -3.33
CA LEU A 114 -2.13 -4.94 -3.72
C LEU A 114 -2.52 -3.79 -4.63
N ILE A 115 -2.09 -2.57 -4.30
CA ILE A 115 -2.33 -1.37 -5.10
C ILE A 115 -1.61 -1.49 -6.44
N LEU A 116 -0.32 -1.84 -6.45
CA LEU A 116 0.46 -2.05 -7.67
C LEU A 116 -0.15 -3.08 -8.60
N LYS A 117 -0.68 -4.19 -8.04
CA LYS A 117 -1.37 -5.19 -8.84
C LYS A 117 -2.59 -4.60 -9.56
N LYS A 118 -3.38 -3.76 -8.88
CA LYS A 118 -4.56 -3.10 -9.48
C LYS A 118 -4.19 -2.04 -10.51
N MET A 119 -3.11 -1.30 -10.31
CA MET A 119 -2.58 -0.38 -11.31
C MET A 119 -2.21 -1.14 -12.59
N LYS A 120 -1.46 -2.25 -12.48
CA LYS A 120 -1.04 -3.06 -13.63
C LYS A 120 -2.20 -3.77 -14.35
N GLU A 121 -3.22 -4.19 -13.62
CA GLU A 121 -4.46 -4.74 -14.21
C GLU A 121 -5.20 -3.69 -15.04
N LEU A 122 -5.09 -2.40 -14.71
CA LEU A 122 -5.74 -1.31 -15.45
C LEU A 122 -4.98 -0.93 -16.73
N GLU A 123 -3.66 -1.13 -16.76
CA GLU A 123 -2.81 -0.87 -17.93
C GLU A 123 -2.84 -2.00 -18.99
N SER A 124 -3.40 -3.17 -18.64
CA SER A 124 -3.45 -4.38 -19.47
C SER A 124 -4.72 -4.47 -20.32
#